data_AF-A0A258JN25-F1
#
_entry.id   AF-A0A258JN25-F1
#
_cell.length_a   1.000
_cell.length_b   1.000
_cell.length_c   1.000
_cell.angle_alpha   90.00
_cell.angle_beta   90.00
_cell.angle_gamma   90.00
#
_symmetry.space_group_name_H-M   'P 1'
#
loop_
_entity.id
_entity.type
_entity.pdbx_description
1 polymer ?
#
loop_
_entity_poly.entity_id
_entity_poly.type
_entity_poly.pdbx_seq_one_letter_code
_entity_poly.pdbx_strand_id
1 'polypeptide(L)'
;MGIERDGEIVAGAVFNCFTGHDVEITVAGKGWTRGFFREVASYVFDQLQCVRLQLTTESEDTARLAERLGGVREGILRDKFGAGRDGIVLGILRGECRFY
;
A
#
# COMPACT_ATOMS: atom_id res chain seq x y z
N MET A 1 0.21 -5.86 9.96
CA MET A 1 0.73 -7.18 9.53
C MET A 1 2.24 -7.09 9.36
N GLY A 2 3.00 -8.15 9.63
CA GLY A 2 4.47 -8.11 9.61
C GLY A 2 5.10 -9.39 9.06
N ILE A 3 6.31 -9.27 8.52
CA ILE A 3 7.19 -10.38 8.16
C ILE A 3 8.25 -10.51 9.25
N GLU A 4 8.27 -11.66 9.90
CA GLU A 4 9.28 -12.03 10.89
C GLU A 4 10.31 -12.99 10.26
N ARG A 5 11.59 -12.79 10.56
CA ARG A 5 12.68 -13.72 10.25
C ARG A 5 13.62 -13.79 11.45
N ASP A 6 13.88 -15.01 11.92
CA ASP A 6 14.80 -15.27 13.03
C ASP A 6 14.49 -14.46 14.31
N GLY A 7 13.20 -14.24 14.61
CA GLY A 7 12.76 -13.46 15.76
C GLY A 7 12.73 -11.94 15.56
N GLU A 8 13.11 -11.44 14.37
CA GLU A 8 13.11 -10.02 14.05
C GLU A 8 12.05 -9.66 13.02
N ILE A 9 11.34 -8.54 13.24
CA ILE A 9 10.41 -7.97 12.27
C ILE A 9 11.22 -7.22 11.20
N VAL A 10 11.26 -7.77 9.99
CA VAL A 10 12.02 -7.20 8.86
C VAL A 10 11.19 -6.32 7.92
N ALA A 11 9.86 -6.46 7.99
CA ALA A 11 8.92 -5.72 7.16
C ALA A 11 7.53 -5.66 7.82
N GLY A 12 6.76 -4.61 7.54
CA GLY A 12 5.38 -4.48 8.02
C GLY A 12 4.47 -3.57 7.19
N ALA A 13 3.20 -3.92 7.17
CA ALA A 13 2.11 -3.12 6.62
C ALA A 13 1.21 -2.62 7.77
N VAL A 14 1.00 -1.31 7.80
CA VAL A 14 0.08 -0.61 8.69
C VAL A 14 -1.12 -0.16 7.86
N PHE A 15 -2.32 -0.37 8.41
CA PHE A 15 -3.58 0.03 7.82
C PHE A 15 -4.13 1.20 8.63
N ASN A 16 -4.41 2.32 7.97
CA ASN A 16 -4.85 3.55 8.61
C ASN A 16 -5.98 4.21 7.81
N CYS A 17 -6.64 5.21 8.40
CA CYS A 17 -7.69 5.99 7.74
C CYS A 17 -8.84 5.13 7.16
N PHE A 18 -9.23 4.05 7.83
CA PHE A 18 -10.31 3.18 7.35
C PHE A 18 -11.66 3.91 7.32
N THR A 19 -12.36 3.85 6.19
CA THR A 19 -13.63 4.55 5.95
C THR A 19 -14.82 3.61 5.71
N GLY A 20 -14.65 2.31 5.93
CA GLY A 20 -15.66 1.29 5.61
C GLY A 20 -15.59 0.76 4.17
N HIS A 21 -15.05 1.54 3.22
CA HIS A 21 -14.94 1.15 1.81
C HIS A 21 -13.53 1.33 1.23
N ASP A 22 -12.67 2.08 1.93
CA ASP A 22 -11.26 2.32 1.60
C ASP A 22 -10.41 2.25 2.88
N VAL A 23 -9.12 1.99 2.69
CA VAL A 23 -8.11 2.03 3.74
C VAL A 23 -6.78 2.48 3.15
N GLU A 24 -6.07 3.35 3.86
CA GLU A 24 -4.71 3.73 3.49
C GLU A 24 -3.72 2.72 4.07
N ILE A 25 -2.71 2.36 3.28
CA ILE A 25 -1.70 1.39 3.65
C ILE A 25 -0.33 2.05 3.63
N THR A 26 0.39 1.94 4.74
CA THR A 26 1.82 2.27 4.82
C THR A 26 2.62 0.98 4.94
N VAL A 27 3.60 0.79 4.07
CA VAL A 27 4.53 -0.36 4.12
C VAL A 27 5.95 0.11 4.43
N ALA A 28 6.64 -0.59 5.31
CA ALA A 28 8.02 -0.26 5.70
C ALA A 28 8.85 -1.52 5.94
N GLY A 29 10.11 -1.50 5.51
CA GLY A 29 11.06 -2.61 5.64
C GLY A 29 11.43 -3.28 4.31
N LYS A 30 11.97 -4.50 4.40
CA LYS A 30 12.62 -5.22 3.27
C LYS A 30 12.20 -6.69 3.21
N GLY A 31 12.42 -7.32 2.07
CA GLY A 31 12.18 -8.76 1.90
C GLY A 31 10.72 -9.13 1.59
N TRP A 32 9.94 -8.19 1.07
CA TRP A 32 8.57 -8.40 0.62
C TRP A 32 8.46 -9.54 -0.37
N THR A 33 7.40 -10.34 -0.23
CA THR A 33 7.10 -11.43 -1.16
C THR A 33 5.75 -11.18 -1.83
N ARG A 34 5.53 -11.82 -2.98
CA ARG A 34 4.20 -11.82 -3.61
C ARG A 34 3.13 -12.41 -2.69
N GLY A 35 3.51 -13.37 -1.84
CA GLY A 35 2.62 -13.94 -0.81
C GLY A 35 2.19 -12.89 0.20
N PHE A 36 3.11 -12.10 0.74
CA PHE A 36 2.78 -11.03 1.68
C PHE A 36 1.82 -9.99 1.08
N PHE A 37 2.05 -9.56 -0.17
CA PHE A 37 1.13 -8.63 -0.83
C PHE A 37 -0.26 -9.23 -1.06
N ARG A 38 -0.35 -10.54 -1.33
CA ARG A 38 -1.65 -11.24 -1.42
C ARG A 38 -2.37 -11.26 -0.07
N GLU A 39 -1.66 -11.53 1.02
CA GLU A 39 -2.24 -11.52 2.36
C GLU A 39 -2.73 -10.11 2.75
N VAL A 40 -1.96 -9.07 2.43
CA VAL A 40 -2.39 -7.68 2.61
C VAL A 40 -3.65 -7.39 1.79
N ALA A 41 -3.70 -7.79 0.53
CA ALA A 41 -4.86 -7.59 -0.32
C ALA A 41 -6.10 -8.36 0.20
N SER A 42 -5.93 -9.61 0.63
CA SER A 42 -7.00 -10.41 1.22
C SER A 42 -7.52 -9.79 2.52
N TYR A 43 -6.63 -9.29 3.38
CA TYR A 43 -7.07 -8.56 4.58
C TYR A 43 -7.92 -7.34 4.21
N VAL A 44 -7.53 -6.56 3.21
CA VAL A 44 -8.29 -5.38 2.80
C VAL A 44 -9.62 -5.73 2.12
N PHE A 45 -9.61 -6.65 1.16
CA PHE A 45 -10.78 -6.91 0.32
C PHE A 45 -11.71 -7.98 0.87
N ASP A 46 -11.19 -8.98 1.61
CA ASP A 46 -11.99 -10.06 2.18
C ASP A 46 -12.31 -9.83 3.66
N GLN A 47 -11.41 -9.27 4.46
CA GLN A 47 -11.69 -9.06 5.89
C GLN A 47 -12.30 -7.68 6.15
N LEU A 48 -11.70 -6.62 5.62
CA LEU A 48 -12.24 -5.27 5.78
C LEU A 48 -13.39 -4.96 4.80
N GLN A 49 -13.60 -5.82 3.79
CA GLN A 49 -14.62 -5.65 2.75
C GLN A 49 -14.51 -4.32 2.00
N CYS A 50 -13.30 -3.74 1.93
CA CYS A 50 -13.06 -2.54 1.15
C CYS A 50 -13.23 -2.84 -0.34
N VAL A 51 -13.60 -1.83 -1.12
CA VAL A 51 -13.61 -1.91 -2.59
C VAL A 51 -12.30 -1.41 -3.21
N ARG A 52 -11.49 -0.71 -2.40
CA ARG A 52 -10.21 -0.11 -2.78
C ARG A 52 -9.24 -0.02 -1.60
N LEU A 53 -7.99 0.23 -1.92
CA LEU A 53 -6.95 0.65 -0.98
C LEU A 53 -6.18 1.84 -1.55
N GLN A 54 -5.59 2.64 -0.67
CA GLN A 54 -4.78 3.80 -1.05
C GLN A 54 -3.37 3.71 -0.45
N LEU A 55 -2.39 4.32 -1.13
CA LEU A 55 -1.10 4.65 -0.54
C LEU A 55 -0.66 6.05 -0.98
N THR A 56 0.11 6.71 -0.11
CA THR A 56 0.76 7.99 -0.41
C THR A 56 2.26 7.86 -0.22
N THR A 57 3.06 8.24 -1.22
CA THR A 57 4.52 8.13 -1.15
C THR A 57 5.23 9.25 -1.90
N GLU A 58 6.37 9.73 -1.40
CA GLU A 58 7.30 10.58 -2.17
C GLU A 58 8.26 9.76 -3.06
N SER A 59 8.30 8.44 -2.87
CA SER A 59 9.22 7.55 -3.56
C SER A 59 8.62 7.08 -4.88
N GLU A 60 9.21 7.53 -5.98
CA GLU A 60 8.82 7.11 -7.32
C GLU A 60 9.02 5.59 -7.54
N ASP A 61 10.02 4.96 -6.90
CA ASP A 61 10.18 3.50 -6.92
C ASP A 61 9.03 2.77 -6.21
N THR A 62 8.54 3.34 -5.10
CA THR A 62 7.39 2.80 -4.39
C THR A 62 6.11 2.98 -5.21
N ALA A 63 5.95 4.12 -5.88
CA ALA A 63 4.85 4.35 -6.82
C ALA A 63 4.85 3.32 -7.96
N ARG A 64 6.01 3.09 -8.60
CA ARG A 64 6.16 2.06 -9.64
C ARG A 64 5.88 0.65 -9.15
N LEU A 65 6.25 0.33 -7.91
CA LEU A 65 5.91 -0.96 -7.31
C LEU A 65 4.39 -1.10 -7.14
N ALA A 66 3.72 -0.07 -6.64
CA ALA A 66 2.26 -0.07 -6.51
C ALA A 66 1.56 -0.18 -7.87
N GLU A 67 2.04 0.49 -8.92
CA GLU A 67 1.52 0.35 -10.29
C GLU A 67 1.62 -1.10 -10.79
N ARG A 68 2.73 -1.79 -10.49
CA ARG A 68 2.89 -3.22 -10.80
C ARG A 68 1.95 -4.12 -10.01
N LEU A 69 1.43 -3.67 -8.87
CA LEU A 69 0.40 -4.35 -8.09
C LEU A 69 -1.03 -4.08 -8.58
N GLY A 70 -1.19 -3.20 -9.57
CA GLY A 70 -2.50 -2.78 -10.08
C GLY A 70 -2.89 -1.35 -9.72
N GLY A 71 -1.98 -0.58 -9.11
CA GLY A 71 -2.26 0.79 -8.71
C GLY A 71 -2.27 1.79 -9.85
N VAL A 72 -3.07 2.83 -9.65
CA VAL A 72 -3.20 3.98 -10.53
C VAL A 72 -2.88 5.24 -9.73
N ARG A 73 -2.11 6.15 -10.32
CA ARG A 73 -1.88 7.48 -9.71
C ARG A 73 -3.16 8.29 -9.80
N GLU A 74 -3.64 8.76 -8.66
CA GLU A 74 -4.88 9.54 -8.55
C GLU A 74 -4.62 11.03 -8.30
N GLY A 75 -3.42 11.38 -7.82
CA GLY A 75 -3.07 12.79 -7.61
C GLY A 75 -1.67 13.03 -7.06
N ILE A 76 -1.32 14.32 -6.98
CA ILE A 76 -0.09 14.82 -6.38
C ILE A 76 -0.44 15.79 -5.25
N LEU A 77 0.07 15.52 -4.05
CA LEU A 77 -0.02 16.38 -2.89
C LEU A 77 1.25 17.23 -2.78
N ARG A 78 1.16 18.50 -3.18
CA ARG A 78 2.29 19.43 -3.14
C ARG A 78 2.83 19.59 -1.71
N ASP A 79 4.15 19.53 -1.56
CA ASP A 79 4.88 19.68 -0.30
C ASP A 79 4.45 18.73 0.85
N LYS A 80 3.80 17.60 0.54
CA LYS A 80 3.26 16.66 1.54
C LYS A 80 4.32 16.11 2.49
N PHE A 81 5.54 15.90 1.99
CA PHE A 81 6.67 15.38 2.75
C PHE A 81 7.70 16.48 3.09
N GLY A 82 7.31 17.75 2.96
CA GLY A 82 8.15 18.93 3.17
C GLY A 82 8.37 19.71 1.88
N ALA A 83 9.06 20.86 1.98
CA ALA A 83 9.27 21.77 0.86
C ALA A 83 9.95 21.07 -0.34
N GLY A 84 9.30 21.11 -1.50
CA GLY A 84 9.73 20.46 -2.74
C GLY A 84 9.58 18.94 -2.76
N ARG A 85 8.93 18.35 -1.74
CA ARG A 85 8.75 16.90 -1.59
C ARG A 85 7.27 16.55 -1.68
N ASP A 86 6.84 16.43 -2.93
CA ASP A 86 5.46 16.10 -3.25
C ASP A 86 5.13 14.64 -2.92
N GLY A 87 3.89 14.40 -2.50
CA GLY A 87 3.36 13.07 -2.29
C GLY A 87 2.57 12.58 -3.50
N ILE A 88 2.89 11.40 -4.00
CA ILE A 88 2.15 10.71 -5.04
C ILE A 88 1.07 9.87 -4.35
N VAL A 89 -0.19 10.11 -4.69
CA VAL A 89 -1.33 9.33 -4.21
C VAL A 89 -1.66 8.27 -5.26
N LEU A 90 -1.73 7.01 -4.82
CA LEU A 90 -2.14 5.89 -5.66
C LEU A 90 -3.29 5.11 -5.03
N GLY A 91 -4.24 4.69 -5.85
CA GLY A 91 -5.33 3.79 -5.48
C GLY A 91 -5.20 2.45 -6.19
N ILE A 92 -5.59 1.36 -5.52
CA ILE A 92 -5.75 0.03 -6.14
C ILE A 92 -7.19 -0.42 -5.89
N LEU A 93 -7.96 -0.67 -6.95
CA LEU A 93 -9.29 -1.26 -6.84
C LEU A 93 -9.19 -2.78 -6.66
N ARG A 94 -10.19 -3.39 -5.99
CA ARG A 94 -10.27 -4.85 -5.78
C ARG A 94 -10.10 -5.63 -7.09
N GLY A 95 -10.77 -5.21 -8.16
CA GLY A 95 -10.72 -5.89 -9.46
C GLY A 95 -9.44 -5.66 -10.27
N GLU A 96 -8.57 -4.73 -9.83
CA GLU A 96 -7.34 -4.36 -10.53
C GLU A 96 -6.09 -4.88 -9.81
N CYS A 97 -6.23 -5.34 -8.56
CA CYS A 97 -5.14 -5.85 -7.76
C CYS A 97 -4.59 -7.16 -8.33
N ARG A 98 -3.37 -7.13 -8.88
CA ARG A 98 -2.82 -8.24 -9.70
C ARG A 98 -2.51 -9.53 -8.94
N PHE A 99 -2.42 -9.48 -7.62
CA PHE A 99 -2.05 -10.63 -6.79
C PHE A 99 -3.17 -11.07 -5.84
N TYR A 100 -4.36 -10.51 -6.01
CA TYR A 100 -5.60 -10.85 -5.32
C TYR A 100 -6.49 -11.70 -6.22
#